data_AF-A0AAJ2KU33-F1
#
_entry.id   AF-A0AAJ2KU33-F1
#
_cell.length_a   1.000
_cell.length_b   1.000
_cell.length_c   1.000
_cell.angle_alpha   90.00
_cell.angle_beta   90.00
_cell.angle_gamma   90.00
#
_symmetry.space_group_name_H-M   'P 1'
#
loop_
_entity.id
_entity.type
_entity.pdbx_description
1 polymer ?
#
loop_
_entity_poly.entity_id
_entity_poly.type
_entity_poly.pdbx_seq_one_letter_code
_entity_poly.pdbx_strand_id
1 'polypeptide(L)' 'MTKEEAQSILEQLRNKELESYTVTKEDFLDFRSVLVAQDDVKSFRGNAQHGGAAIYTYEPGWTK' A
#
# COMPACT_ATOMS: atom_id res chain seq x y z
N MET A 1 -6.13 -10.86 3.07
CA MET A 1 -4.77 -11.23 2.61
C MET A 1 -3.90 -11.58 3.81
N THR A 2 -2.79 -12.29 3.65
CA THR A 2 -1.86 -12.55 4.76
C THR A 2 -0.95 -11.35 5.05
N LYS A 3 -0.36 -11.32 6.24
CA LYS A 3 0.59 -10.28 6.63
C LYS A 3 1.83 -10.29 5.74
N GLU A 4 2.34 -11.49 5.43
CA GLU A 4 3.56 -11.71 4.65
C GLU A 4 3.37 -11.24 3.19
N GLU A 5 2.20 -11.49 2.60
CA GLU A 5 1.84 -10.98 1.28
C GLU A 5 1.82 -9.44 1.26
N ALA A 6 1.16 -8.82 2.25
CA ALA A 6 1.13 -7.35 2.35
C ALA A 6 2.53 -6.75 2.51
N GLN A 7 3.40 -7.36 3.34
CA GLN A 7 4.79 -6.92 3.50
C GLN A 7 5.58 -7.01 2.19
N SER A 8 5.43 -8.11 1.44
CA SER A 8 6.08 -8.29 0.15
C SER A 8 5.64 -7.24 -0.87
N ILE A 9 4.35 -6.93 -0.94
CA ILE A 9 3.81 -5.89 -1.83
C ILE A 9 4.38 -4.52 -1.47
N LEU A 10 4.42 -4.16 -0.19
CA LEU A 10 4.96 -2.88 0.28
C LEU A 10 6.45 -2.74 -0.06
N GLU A 11 7.22 -3.82 0.08
CA GLU A 11 8.63 -3.87 -0.29
C GLU A 11 8.83 -3.71 -1.80
N GLN A 12 8.02 -4.37 -2.63
CA GLN A 12 8.05 -4.23 -4.08
C GLN A 12 7.72 -2.81 -4.55
N LEU A 13 6.74 -2.15 -3.93
CA LEU A 13 6.43 -0.74 -4.19
C LEU A 13 7.59 0.16 -3.80
N ARG A 14 8.20 -0.07 -2.63
CA ARG A 14 9.35 0.69 -2.12
C ARG A 14 10.57 0.58 -3.04
N ASN A 15 10.84 -0.64 -3.52
CA ASN A 15 11.94 -0.94 -4.44
C ASN A 15 11.62 -0.59 -5.90
N LYS A 16 10.42 -0.07 -6.17
CA LYS A 16 9.91 0.26 -7.51
C LYS A 16 9.89 -0.93 -8.47
N GLU A 17 9.79 -2.14 -7.93
CA GLU A 17 9.49 -3.36 -8.69
C GLU A 17 8.03 -3.36 -9.15
N LEU A 18 7.15 -2.74 -8.36
CA LEU A 18 5.79 -2.38 -8.72
C LEU A 18 5.65 -0.86 -8.76
N GLU A 19 5.06 -0.33 -9.84
CA GLU A 19 4.68 1.09 -9.89
C GLU A 19 3.45 1.36 -9.02
N SER A 20 2.49 0.44 -9.00
CA SER A 20 1.28 0.53 -8.17
C SER A 20 0.72 -0.86 -7.86
N TYR A 21 -0.11 -0.94 -6.81
CA TYR A 21 -0.82 -2.16 -6.44
C TYR A 21 -2.27 -1.88 -6.05
N THR A 22 -3.21 -2.64 -6.59
CA THR A 22 -4.64 -2.54 -6.24
C THR A 22 -4.98 -3.49 -5.10
N VAL A 23 -5.38 -2.93 -3.97
CA VAL A 23 -5.92 -3.64 -2.82
C VAL A 23 -7.44 -3.75 -2.97
N THR A 24 -7.96 -4.97 -2.91
CA THR A 24 -9.40 -5.23 -2.98
C THR A 24 -10.10 -4.74 -1.71
N LYS A 25 -11.44 -4.66 -1.75
CA LYS A 25 -12.22 -4.29 -0.57
C LYS A 25 -12.07 -5.34 0.54
N GLU A 26 -12.05 -6.62 0.19
CA GLU A 26 -11.89 -7.72 1.14
C GLU A 26 -10.54 -7.66 1.88
N ASP A 27 -9.47 -7.28 1.17
CA ASP A 27 -8.12 -7.28 1.72
C ASP A 27 -7.71 -5.96 2.36
N PHE A 28 -8.52 -4.91 2.23
CA PHE A 28 -8.16 -3.55 2.62
C PHE A 28 -7.75 -3.43 4.09
N LEU A 29 -8.51 -4.05 5.00
CA LEU A 29 -8.22 -3.95 6.43
C LEU A 29 -6.91 -4.65 6.81
N ASP A 30 -6.66 -5.83 6.25
CA ASP A 30 -5.43 -6.58 6.46
C ASP A 30 -4.22 -5.81 5.93
N PHE A 31 -4.28 -5.35 4.67
CA PHE A 31 -3.22 -4.57 4.04
C PHE A 31 -2.93 -3.28 4.82
N ARG A 32 -3.98 -2.54 5.20
CA ARG A 32 -3.87 -1.29 5.94
C ARG A 32 -3.17 -1.50 7.27
N SER A 33 -3.45 -2.60 7.98
CA SER A 33 -2.82 -2.89 9.29
C SER A 33 -1.30 -3.00 9.18
N VAL A 34 -0.80 -3.60 8.10
CA VAL A 34 0.64 -3.75 7.82
C VAL A 34 1.24 -2.43 7.33
N LEU A 35 0.52 -1.71 6.47
CA LEU A 35 0.95 -0.42 5.94
C LEU A 35 1.14 0.63 7.05
N VAL A 36 0.19 0.75 7.99
CA VAL A 36 0.30 1.76 9.06
C VAL A 36 1.38 1.44 10.10
N ALA A 37 1.89 0.21 10.10
CA ALA A 37 3.00 -0.21 10.93
C ALA A 37 4.36 0.07 10.29
N GLN A 38 4.41 0.53 9.03
CA GLN A 38 5.67 0.91 8.37
C GLN A 38 6.15 2.27 8.87
N ASP A 39 7.46 2.38 9.18
CA ASP A 39 8.07 3.65 9.61
C ASP A 39 7.96 4.75 8.54
N ASP A 40 7.96 4.36 7.26
CA ASP A 40 7.86 5.22 6.09
C ASP A 40 6.42 5.31 5.53
N VAL A 41 5.39 5.00 6.32
CA VAL A 41 3.97 5.03 5.88
C VAL A 41 3.58 6.32 5.14
N LYS A 42 4.18 7.46 5.52
CA LYS A 42 3.93 8.77 4.88
C LYS A 42 4.39 8.85 3.42
N SER A 43 5.28 7.95 2.99
CA SER A 43 5.71 7.84 1.60
C SER A 43 4.72 7.05 0.75
N PHE A 44 3.79 6.29 1.35
CA PHE A 44 2.76 5.57 0.60
C PHE A 44 1.53 6.43 0.34
N ARG A 45 0.91 6.26 -0.83
CA ARG A 45 -0.31 6.98 -1.22
C ARG A 45 -1.38 5.99 -1.62
N GLY A 46 -2.57 6.14 -1.04
CA GLY A 46 -3.74 5.35 -1.41
C GLY A 46 -4.75 6.20 -2.19
N ASN A 47 -5.10 5.77 -3.39
CA ASN A 47 -6.16 6.35 -4.22
C ASN A 47 -7.40 5.44 -4.13
N ALA A 48 -8.41 5.88 -3.36
CA ALA A 48 -9.65 5.15 -3.17
C ALA A 48 -10.46 5.06 -4.48
N GLN A 49 -10.85 3.85 -4.84
CA GLN A 49 -11.61 3.55 -6.05
C GLN A 49 -13.09 3.29 -5.74
N HIS A 50 -13.92 3.31 -6.80
CA HIS A 50 -15.28 2.81 -6.71
C HIS A 50 -15.30 1.33 -6.32
N GLY A 51 -16.31 0.92 -5.56
CA GLY A 51 -16.43 -0.46 -5.08
C GLY A 51 -15.60 -0.80 -3.85
N GLY A 52 -14.84 0.17 -3.30
CA GLY A 52 -14.10 0.00 -2.04
C GLY A 52 -12.70 -0.58 -2.19
N ALA A 53 -12.20 -0.72 -3.42
CA ALA A 53 -10.79 -0.99 -3.68
C ALA A 53 -9.94 0.29 -3.49
N ALA A 54 -8.64 0.13 -3.33
CA ALA A 54 -7.69 1.25 -3.27
C ALA A 54 -6.41 0.92 -4.03
N ILE A 55 -5.90 1.88 -4.81
CA ILE A 55 -4.63 1.75 -5.53
C ILE A 55 -3.54 2.41 -4.68
N TYR A 56 -2.48 1.68 -4.39
CA TYR A 56 -1.34 2.19 -3.63
C TYR A 56 -0.10 2.40 -4.49
N THR A 57 0.58 3.52 -4.27
CA THR A 57 1.89 3.88 -4.86
C THR A 57 2.88 4.25 -3.75
N TYR A 58 4.19 4.21 -4.07
CA TYR A 58 5.26 4.68 -3.20
C TYR A 58 5.89 5.96 -3.75
N GLU A 59 5.69 7.07 -3.03
CA GLU A 59 6.02 8.44 -3.40
C GLU A 59 6.74 9.17 -2.24
N PRO A 60 8.01 8.85 -1.97
CA PRO A 60 8.78 9.50 -0.92
C PRO A 60 9.02 10.98 -1.24
N GLY A 61 8.95 11.85 -0.23
CA GLY A 61 9.17 13.29 -0.36
C GLY A 61 7.96 14.11 -0.86
N TRP A 62 6.80 13.48 -1.03
CA TRP A 62 5.58 14.18 -1.45
C TRP A 62 4.99 15.10 -0.37
N THR A 63 5.05 14.69 0.91
CA THR A 63 4.70 15.57 2.03
C THR A 63 5.87 16.51 2.33
N LYS A 64 5.65 17.81 2.10
CA LYS A 64 6.53 18.91 2.53
C LYS A 64 6.58 19.04 4.05
#